data_AF-A0A853F7G2-F1
#
_entry.id   AF-A0A853F7G2-F1
#
_cell.length_a   1.000
_cell.length_b   1.000
_cell.length_c   1.000
_cell.angle_alpha   90.00
_cell.angle_beta   90.00
_cell.angle_gamma   90.00
#
_symmetry.space_group_name_H-M   'P 1'
#
loop_
_entity.id
_entity.type
_entity.pdbx_description
1 polymer ?
#
loop_
_entity_poly.entity_id
_entity_poly.type
_entity_poly.pdbx_seq_one_letter_code
_entity_poly.pdbx_strand_id
1 'polypeptide(L)' 'MEYVNTPQTQKEIDKIRNSINRQAPLGNENWVIKMAKKHGLLSTLKARGRPKNKKKL' A
#
# COMPACT_ATOMS: atom_id res chain seq x y z
N MET A 1 9.90 14.20 22.33
CA MET A 1 8.53 14.35 21.78
C MET A 1 8.56 15.01 20.40
N GLU A 2 9.48 14.63 19.52
CA GLU A 2 9.69 15.38 18.26
C GLU A 2 8.95 14.77 17.06
N TYR A 3 8.70 13.46 17.09
CA TYR A 3 8.10 12.70 15.99
C TYR A 3 6.73 13.21 15.52
N VAL A 4 5.91 13.74 16.43
CA VAL A 4 4.56 14.24 16.08
C VAL A 4 4.64 15.52 15.24
N ASN A 5 5.68 16.34 15.45
CA ASN A 5 5.83 17.65 14.80
C ASN A 5 6.70 17.58 13.54
N THR A 6 7.28 16.42 13.21
CA THR A 6 8.09 16.26 12.00
C THR A 6 7.19 16.10 10.77
N PRO A 7 7.46 16.84 9.67
CA PRO A 7 6.72 16.68 8.43
C PRO A 7 6.94 15.28 7.86
N GLN A 8 5.87 14.71 7.30
CA GLN A 8 5.95 13.43 6.60
C GLN A 8 6.75 13.57 5.31
N THR A 9 7.52 12.54 4.98
CA THR A 9 8.21 12.44 3.70
C THR A 9 7.20 12.22 2.57
N GLN A 10 7.57 12.61 1.34
CA GLN A 10 6.72 12.37 0.17
C GLN A 10 6.34 10.88 0.01
N LYS A 11 7.26 9.97 0.33
CA LYS A 11 7.03 8.52 0.27
C LYS A 11 5.95 8.07 1.25
N GLU A 12 5.89 8.65 2.45
CA GLU A 12 4.86 8.33 3.44
C GLU A 12 3.50 8.87 3.00
N ILE A 13 3.48 10.11 2.49
CA ILE A 13 2.29 10.73 1.93
C ILE A 13 1.73 9.89 0.77
N ASP A 14 2.58 9.42 -0.13
CA ASP A 14 2.16 8.59 -1.27
C ASP A 14 1.60 7.24 -0.81
N LYS A 15 2.17 6.62 0.24
CA LYS A 15 1.62 5.40 0.84
C LYS A 15 0.23 5.63 1.44
N ILE A 16 0.03 6.74 2.16
CA ILE A 16 -1.26 7.12 2.74
C ILE A 16 -2.30 7.34 1.63
N ARG A 17 -1.95 8.15 0.62
CA ARG A 17 -2.82 8.41 -0.53
C ARG A 17 -3.19 7.13 -1.27
N ASN A 18 -2.22 6.23 -1.48
CA ASN A 18 -2.49 4.93 -2.09
C ASN A 18 -3.44 4.07 -1.23
N SER A 19 -3.23 4.01 0.09
CA SER A 19 -4.10 3.28 1.02
C SER A 19 -5.55 3.76 0.93
N ILE A 20 -5.76 5.09 0.94
CA ILE A 20 -7.09 5.71 0.79
C ILE A 20 -7.70 5.38 -0.58
N ASN A 21 -6.98 5.70 -1.66
CA ASN A 21 -7.50 5.55 -3.03
C ASN A 21 -7.76 4.09 -3.41
N ARG A 22 -6.98 3.15 -2.88
CA ARG A 22 -7.08 1.71 -3.19
C ARG A 22 -7.90 0.93 -2.18
N GLN A 23 -8.32 1.55 -1.08
CA GLN A 23 -8.86 0.85 0.10
C GLN A 23 -7.93 -0.30 0.54
N ALA A 24 -6.62 -0.02 0.52
CA ALA A 24 -5.57 -0.98 0.88
C ALA A 24 -5.10 -0.73 2.32
N PRO A 25 -4.69 -1.76 3.09
CA PRO A 25 -4.11 -1.56 4.41
C PRO A 25 -2.86 -0.66 4.36
N LEU A 26 -2.64 0.14 5.40
CA LEU A 26 -1.44 0.95 5.62
C LEU A 26 -0.56 0.31 6.70
N GLY A 27 0.75 0.35 6.52
CA GLY A 27 1.71 -0.11 7.53
C GLY A 27 2.98 -0.70 6.93
N ASN A 28 3.69 -1.49 7.73
CA ASN A 28 4.80 -2.29 7.23
C ASN A 28 4.30 -3.39 6.27
N GLU A 29 5.16 -3.85 5.37
CA GLU A 29 4.79 -4.78 4.29
C GLU A 29 4.19 -6.10 4.83
N ASN A 30 4.80 -6.68 5.86
CA ASN A 30 4.31 -7.91 6.49
C ASN A 30 2.89 -7.74 7.07
N TRP A 31 2.63 -6.61 7.74
CA TRP A 31 1.33 -6.27 8.30
C TRP A 31 0.28 -6.04 7.21
N VAL A 32 0.66 -5.30 6.16
CA VAL A 32 -0.21 -5.03 5.01
C VAL A 32 -0.63 -6.33 4.33
N ILE A 33 0.31 -7.24 4.07
CA ILE A 33 0.00 -8.55 3.47
C ILE A 33 -0.89 -9.38 4.39
N LYS A 34 -0.58 -9.41 5.70
CA LYS A 34 -1.38 -10.15 6.69
C LYS A 34 -2.83 -9.64 6.74
N MET A 35 -3.03 -8.33 6.80
CA MET A 35 -4.35 -7.71 6.83
C MET A 35 -5.08 -7.85 5.51
N ALA A 36 -4.39 -7.68 4.38
CA ALA A 36 -4.98 -7.89 3.07
C ALA A 36 -5.46 -9.34 2.89
N LYS A 37 -4.69 -10.33 3.36
CA LYS A 37 -5.11 -11.73 3.33
C LYS A 37 -6.31 -11.98 4.25
N LYS A 38 -6.26 -11.47 5.49
CA LYS A 38 -7.34 -11.64 6.48
C LYS A 38 -8.70 -11.09 5.99
N HIS A 39 -8.68 -9.97 5.26
CA HIS A 39 -9.89 -9.27 4.83
C HIS A 39 -10.21 -9.44 3.33
N GLY A 40 -9.52 -10.33 2.62
CA GLY A 40 -9.77 -10.55 1.18
C GLY A 40 -9.37 -9.37 0.28
N LEU A 41 -8.49 -8.47 0.73
CA LEU A 41 -8.08 -7.25 0.04
C LEU A 41 -6.78 -7.42 -0.78
N LEU A 42 -6.32 -8.64 -1.06
CA LEU A 42 -5.07 -8.85 -1.82
C LEU A 42 -5.10 -8.22 -3.23
N SER A 43 -6.29 -8.03 -3.80
CA SER A 43 -6.47 -7.34 -5.09
C SER A 43 -6.15 -5.84 -5.03
N THR A 44 -6.30 -5.20 -3.87
CA THR A 44 -6.03 -3.77 -3.70
C THR A 44 -4.54 -3.45 -3.73
N LEU A 45 -3.69 -4.45 -3.46
CA LEU A 45 -2.22 -4.35 -3.50
C LEU A 45 -1.64 -4.45 -4.93
N LYS A 46 -2.38 -5.03 -5.88
CA LYS A 46 -1.92 -5.18 -7.27
C LYS A 46 -2.08 -3.88 -8.06
N ALA A 47 -1.31 -3.72 -9.13
CA ALA A 47 -1.49 -2.62 -10.07
C ALA A 47 -2.95 -2.56 -10.58
N ARG A 48 -3.47 -1.34 -10.74
CA ARG A 48 -4.83 -1.13 -11.27
C ARG A 48 -4.88 -1.50 -12.76
N GLY A 49 -6.01 -2.06 -13.19
CA GLY A 49 -6.24 -2.45 -14.58
C GLY A 49 -5.79 -3.88 -14.92
N ARG A 50 -5.78 -4.20 -16.22
CA ARG A 50 -5.41 -5.52 -16.71
C ARG A 50 -3.97 -5.84 -16.28
N PRO A 51 -3.71 -7.02 -15.69
CA PRO A 51 -2.35 -7.45 -15.40
C PRO A 51 -1.50 -7.35 -16.67
N LYS A 52 -0.39 -6.61 -16.59
CA LYS A 52 0.56 -6.54 -17.70
C LYS A 52 1.17 -7.92 -17.87
N ASN A 53 1.21 -8.42 -19.10
CA ASN A 53 1.97 -9.63 -19.41
C ASN A 53 3.42 -9.38 -18.96
N LYS A 54 3.89 -10.12 -17.96
CA LYS A 54 5.32 -10.14 -17.66
C LYS A 54 5.99 -10.75 -18.88
N LYS A 55 6.78 -9.97 -19.64
CA LYS A 55 7.71 -10.57 -20.61
C LYS A 55 8.54 -11.59 -19.82
N LYS A 56 8.48 -12.87 -20.21
CA LYS A 56 9.52 -13.81 -19.81
C LYS A 56 10.82 -13.24 -20.42
N LEU A 57 11.71 -12.77 -19.55
CA LEU A 57 13.11 -12.58 -19.90
C LEU A 57 13.71 -13.97 -20.16
#